data_AF-A0A7X0JTJ2-F1
#
_entry.id   AF-A0A7X0JTJ2-F1
#
_cell.length_a   1.000
_cell.length_b   1.000
_cell.length_c   1.000
_cell.angle_alpha   90.00
_cell.angle_beta   90.00
_cell.angle_gamma   90.00
#
_symmetry.space_group_name_H-M   'P 1'
#
loop_
_entity.id
_entity.type
_entity.pdbx_description
1 polymer ?
#
loop_
_entity_poly.entity_id
_entity_poly.type
_entity_poly.pdbx_seq_one_letter_code
_entity_poly.pdbx_strand_id
1 'polypeptide(L)'
;MKKTTTAIAFSAFIMISQPGWSACSEPSQPNLPDPSTAVTPEMVKAKKEVKQYLADADRYLNCKRLNTRQHNAMVDKMQALANNFNQIIRQYKERQGS
;
A
#
# COMPACT_ATOMS: atom_id res chain seq x y z
N MET A 1 -58.47 -17.64 -17.71
CA MET A 1 -58.28 -16.62 -16.65
C MET A 1 -57.95 -17.32 -15.34
N LYS A 2 -56.68 -17.32 -14.92
CA LYS A 2 -56.28 -17.71 -13.55
C LYS A 2 -55.12 -16.80 -13.15
N LYS A 3 -55.42 -15.82 -12.31
CA LYS A 3 -54.48 -14.78 -11.85
C LYS A 3 -53.67 -15.38 -10.71
N THR A 4 -52.37 -15.58 -10.91
CA THR A 4 -51.45 -15.97 -9.84
C THR A 4 -50.71 -14.72 -9.38
N THR A 5 -51.18 -14.17 -8.26
CA THR A 5 -50.58 -13.03 -7.56
C THR A 5 -49.40 -13.54 -6.73
N THR A 6 -48.17 -13.30 -7.18
CA THR A 6 -46.95 -13.59 -6.41
C THR A 6 -46.64 -12.37 -5.55
N ALA A 7 -46.88 -12.48 -4.24
CA ALA A 7 -46.51 -11.46 -3.26
C ALA A 7 -44.98 -11.41 -3.12
N ILE A 8 -44.38 -10.28 -3.45
CA ILE A 8 -42.95 -10.01 -3.28
C ILE A 8 -42.71 -9.76 -1.78
N ALA A 9 -42.05 -10.71 -1.12
CA ALA A 9 -41.57 -10.55 0.24
C ALA A 9 -40.42 -9.52 0.26
N PHE A 10 -40.63 -8.40 0.93
CA PHE A 10 -39.58 -7.41 1.21
C PHE A 10 -38.60 -7.99 2.24
N SER A 11 -37.53 -8.62 1.77
CA SER A 11 -36.39 -8.99 2.60
C SER A 11 -35.59 -7.73 2.94
N ALA A 12 -35.70 -7.28 4.19
CA ALA A 12 -34.91 -6.18 4.73
C ALA A 12 -33.44 -6.60 4.84
N PHE A 13 -32.62 -6.17 3.88
CA PHE A 13 -31.16 -6.33 3.92
C PHE A 13 -30.58 -5.27 4.86
N ILE A 14 -30.35 -5.64 6.12
CA ILE A 14 -29.65 -4.78 7.07
C ILE A 14 -28.19 -4.67 6.61
N MET A 15 -27.84 -3.55 5.97
CA MET A 15 -26.46 -3.16 5.74
C MET A 15 -25.81 -2.86 7.10
N ILE A 16 -25.11 -3.85 7.65
CA ILE A 16 -24.22 -3.63 8.78
C ILE A 16 -23.00 -2.90 8.23
N SER A 17 -22.94 -1.59 8.47
CA SER A 17 -21.78 -0.75 8.22
C SER A 17 -20.62 -1.29 9.06
N GLN A 18 -19.70 -2.01 8.43
CA GLN A 18 -18.50 -2.47 9.10
C GLN A 18 -17.61 -1.24 9.37
N PRO A 19 -17.32 -0.88 10.64
CA PRO A 19 -16.21 0.01 10.90
C PRO A 19 -14.97 -0.77 10.46
N GLY A 20 -14.20 -0.24 9.52
CA GLY A 20 -12.91 -0.83 9.17
C GLY A 20 -12.04 -0.82 10.42
N TRP A 21 -11.78 -2.00 11.01
CA TRP A 21 -10.83 -2.17 12.10
C TRP A 21 -9.45 -1.91 11.52
N SER A 22 -9.06 -0.64 11.45
CA SER A 22 -7.67 -0.29 11.24
C SER A 22 -6.93 -0.65 12.53
N ALA A 23 -6.42 -1.88 12.60
CA ALA A 23 -5.27 -2.13 13.44
C ALA A 23 -4.16 -1.20 12.90
N CYS A 24 -3.85 -0.10 13.60
CA CYS A 24 -2.79 0.85 13.23
C CYS A 24 -1.42 0.15 13.36
N SER A 25 -1.12 -0.80 12.49
CA SER A 25 0.13 -1.55 12.44
C SER A 25 1.17 -0.79 11.65
N GLU A 26 2.39 -0.72 12.17
CA GLU A 26 3.53 -0.19 11.43
C GLU A 26 3.79 -1.09 10.21
N PRO A 27 3.90 -0.53 8.99
CA PRO A 27 4.15 -1.34 7.80
C PRO A 27 5.60 -1.83 7.76
N SER A 28 5.81 -3.02 7.21
CA SER A 28 7.15 -3.56 6.94
C SER A 28 7.71 -3.02 5.63
N GLN A 29 8.97 -2.63 5.63
CA GLN A 29 9.65 -2.20 4.41
C GLN A 29 9.74 -3.35 3.40
N PRO A 30 9.53 -3.08 2.10
CA PRO A 30 9.68 -4.09 1.06
C PRO A 30 11.17 -4.35 0.76
N ASN A 31 11.46 -5.56 0.27
CA ASN A 31 12.79 -5.89 -0.22
C ASN A 31 12.97 -5.28 -1.61
N LEU A 32 14.01 -4.47 -1.79
CA LEU A 32 14.34 -3.89 -3.09
C LEU A 32 15.27 -4.83 -3.87
N PRO A 33 15.09 -4.95 -5.19
CA PRO A 33 15.91 -5.83 -6.02
C PRO A 33 17.31 -5.25 -6.26
N ASP A 34 18.30 -6.11 -6.53
CA ASP A 34 19.66 -5.68 -6.90
C ASP A 34 19.66 -5.10 -8.33
N PRO A 35 20.02 -3.82 -8.52
CA PRO A 35 19.99 -3.18 -9.83
C PRO A 35 20.93 -3.82 -10.87
N SER A 36 21.94 -4.57 -10.43
CA SER A 36 22.91 -5.25 -11.30
C SER A 36 22.33 -6.51 -11.96
N THR A 37 21.34 -7.13 -11.32
CA THR A 37 20.74 -8.41 -11.76
C THR A 37 19.23 -8.32 -12.03
N ALA A 38 18.56 -7.29 -11.52
CA ALA A 38 17.11 -7.14 -11.62
C ALA A 38 16.59 -7.14 -13.07
N VAL A 39 15.39 -7.66 -13.30
CA VAL A 39 14.69 -7.54 -14.60
C VAL A 39 13.53 -6.55 -14.53
N THR A 40 13.05 -6.04 -15.68
CA THR A 40 11.95 -5.06 -15.74
C THR A 40 10.73 -5.45 -14.88
N PRO A 41 10.23 -6.71 -14.90
CA PRO A 41 9.10 -7.10 -14.05
C PRO A 41 9.37 -6.94 -12.56
N GLU A 42 10.58 -7.23 -12.08
CA GLU A 42 10.97 -7.08 -10.67
C GLU A 42 11.01 -5.61 -10.27
N MET A 43 11.54 -4.74 -11.13
CA MET A 43 11.55 -3.29 -10.92
C MET A 43 10.13 -2.71 -10.85
N VAL A 44 9.21 -3.21 -11.68
CA VAL A 44 7.79 -2.81 -11.65
C VAL A 44 7.11 -3.28 -10.36
N LYS A 45 7.39 -4.52 -9.93
CA LYS A 45 6.90 -5.05 -8.65
C LYS A 45 7.41 -4.21 -7.49
N ALA A 46 8.71 -3.95 -7.43
CA ALA A 46 9.33 -3.12 -6.39
C ALA A 46 8.72 -1.71 -6.34
N LYS A 47 8.46 -1.08 -7.49
CA LYS A 47 7.76 0.21 -7.55
C LYS A 47 6.38 0.17 -6.89
N LYS A 48 5.62 -0.91 -7.13
CA LYS A 48 4.30 -1.09 -6.53
C LYS A 48 4.41 -1.26 -5.02
N GLU A 49 5.35 -2.07 -4.56
CA GLU A 49 5.57 -2.34 -3.14
C GLU A 49 6.08 -1.11 -2.38
N VAL A 50 6.97 -0.32 -2.97
CA VAL A 50 7.40 0.98 -2.40
C VAL A 50 6.20 1.92 -2.27
N LYS A 51 5.37 2.04 -3.31
CA LYS A 51 4.14 2.87 -3.24
C LYS A 51 3.19 2.39 -2.15
N GLN A 52 3.00 1.08 -2.04
CA GLN A 52 2.15 0.48 -1.01
C GLN A 52 2.67 0.80 0.39
N TYR A 53 3.98 0.60 0.62
CA TYR A 53 4.61 0.95 1.89
C TYR A 53 4.43 2.42 2.26
N LEU A 54 4.63 3.35 1.32
CA LEU A 54 4.46 4.78 1.57
C LEU A 54 3.01 5.13 1.94
N ALA A 55 2.03 4.53 1.26
CA ALA A 55 0.62 4.72 1.57
C ALA A 55 0.25 4.12 2.95
N ASP A 56 0.79 2.94 3.26
CA ASP A 56 0.54 2.27 4.54
C ASP A 56 1.21 3.01 5.70
N ALA A 57 2.39 3.60 5.45
CA ALA A 57 3.12 4.42 6.39
C ALA A 57 2.38 5.72 6.69
N ASP A 58 1.88 6.40 5.66
CA ASP A 58 1.03 7.59 5.82
C ASP A 58 -0.24 7.26 6.62
N ARG A 59 -0.92 6.15 6.31
CA ARG A 59 -2.05 5.66 7.10
C ARG A 59 -1.66 5.39 8.55
N TYR A 60 -0.53 4.77 8.80
CA TYR A 60 -0.03 4.51 10.15
C TYR A 60 0.23 5.82 10.93
N LEU A 61 0.88 6.80 10.29
CA LEU A 61 1.14 8.13 10.87
C LEU A 61 -0.15 8.87 11.24
N ASN A 62 -1.20 8.73 10.41
CA ASN A 62 -2.50 9.35 10.65
C ASN A 62 -3.37 8.58 11.66
N CYS A 63 -3.17 7.27 11.79
CA CYS A 63 -3.97 6.39 12.65
C CYS A 63 -3.47 6.36 14.09
N LYS A 64 -2.14 6.37 14.30
CA LYS A 64 -1.52 6.20 15.62
C LYS A 64 -1.10 7.54 16.22
N ARG A 65 -1.37 7.74 17.50
CA ARG A 65 -0.86 8.90 18.27
C ARG A 65 0.63 8.72 18.56
N LEU A 66 1.47 9.10 17.60
CA LEU A 66 2.92 9.10 17.72
C LEU A 66 3.41 10.41 18.33
N ASN A 67 4.49 10.36 19.11
CA ASN A 67 5.21 11.58 19.46
C ASN A 67 6.06 12.07 18.27
N THR A 68 6.55 13.31 18.33
CA THR A 68 7.35 13.92 17.25
C THR A 68 8.54 13.07 16.84
N ARG A 69 9.25 12.45 17.79
CA ARG A 69 10.40 11.60 17.49
C ARG A 69 9.99 10.36 16.69
N GLN A 70 8.91 9.69 17.07
CA GLN A 70 8.41 8.49 16.39
C GLN A 70 7.85 8.82 15.01
N HIS A 71 7.12 9.94 14.89
CA HIS A 71 6.62 10.44 13.61
C HIS A 71 7.77 10.71 12.65
N ASN A 72 8.76 11.50 13.09
CA ASN A 72 9.93 11.82 12.28
C ASN A 72 10.71 10.57 11.89
N ALA A 73 10.91 9.62 12.82
CA ALA A 73 11.57 8.36 12.50
C ALA A 73 10.86 7.55 11.41
N MET A 74 9.52 7.59 11.35
CA MET A 74 8.76 6.93 10.28
C MET A 74 8.92 7.68 8.95
N VAL A 75 8.85 9.01 8.97
CA VAL A 75 9.10 9.86 7.79
C VAL A 75 10.51 9.62 7.25
N ASP A 76 11.51 9.50 8.12
CA ASP A 76 12.89 9.19 7.74
C ASP A 76 12.98 7.83 7.05
N LYS A 77 12.28 6.80 7.55
CA LYS A 77 12.21 5.48 6.90
C LYS A 77 11.57 5.57 5.51
N MET A 78 10.50 6.35 5.35
CA MET A 78 9.83 6.58 4.07
C MET A 78 10.78 7.25 3.07
N GLN A 79 11.46 8.31 3.50
CA GLN A 79 12.41 9.04 2.66
C GLN A 79 13.61 8.18 2.28
N ALA A 80 14.17 7.42 3.22
CA ALA A 80 15.29 6.51 2.98
C ALA A 80 14.93 5.45 1.93
N LEU A 81 13.76 4.82 2.04
CA LEU A 81 13.29 3.83 1.08
C LEU A 81 13.10 4.45 -0.32
N ALA A 82 12.47 5.62 -0.40
CA ALA A 82 12.24 6.32 -1.66
C ALA A 82 13.56 6.71 -2.34
N ASN A 83 14.51 7.25 -1.57
CA ASN A 83 15.84 7.61 -2.06
C ASN A 83 16.61 6.38 -2.57
N ASN A 84 16.60 5.29 -1.80
CA ASN A 84 17.26 4.05 -2.20
C ASN A 84 16.64 3.49 -3.50
N PHE A 85 15.31 3.42 -3.59
CA PHE A 85 14.66 2.96 -4.81
C PHE A 85 14.97 3.86 -6.02
N ASN A 86 15.08 5.18 -5.84
CA ASN A 86 15.49 6.09 -6.91
C ASN A 86 16.94 5.82 -7.38
N GLN A 87 17.85 5.49 -6.47
CA GLN A 87 19.22 5.09 -6.82
C GLN A 87 19.24 3.78 -7.61
N ILE A 88 18.48 2.77 -7.17
CA ILE A 88 18.35 1.48 -7.88
C ILE A 88 17.78 1.71 -9.28
N ILE A 89 16.76 2.54 -9.44
CA ILE A 89 16.20 2.88 -10.77
C ILE A 89 17.26 3.52 -11.67
N ARG A 90 18.08 4.42 -11.13
CA ARG A 90 19.16 5.05 -11.90
C ARG A 90 20.19 4.01 -12.37
N GLN A 91 20.70 3.19 -11.47
CA GLN A 91 21.68 2.15 -11.80
C GLN A 91 21.11 1.12 -12.79
N TYR A 92 19.84 0.74 -12.61
CA TYR A 92 19.12 -0.12 -13.54
C TYR A 92 19.11 0.47 -14.96
N LYS A 93 18.78 1.76 -15.10
CA LYS A 93 18.75 2.46 -16.40
C LYS A 93 20.14 2.54 -17.04
N GLU A 94 21.15 2.92 -16.25
CA GLU A 94 22.55 3.00 -16.70
C GLU A 94 23.02 1.65 -17.29
N ARG A 95 22.69 0.52 -16.63
CA ARG A 95 22.99 -0.83 -17.13
C ARG A 95 22.21 -1.18 -18.41
N GLN A 96 20.98 -0.69 -18.57
CA GLN A 96 20.16 -0.92 -19.77
C GLN A 96 20.58 -0.04 -20.95
N GLY A 97 21.60 0.83 -20.79
CA GLY A 97 22.09 1.72 -21.85
C GLY A 97 21.17 2.92 -22.12
N SER A 98 20.44 3.40 -21.10
CA SER A 98 19.54 4.55 -21.17
C SER A 98 19.89 5.66 -20.18
#